data_AF-A0A519KW82-F1
#
_entry.id   AF-A0A519KW82-F1
#
_cell.length_a   1.000
_cell.length_b   1.000
_cell.length_c   1.000
_cell.angle_alpha   90.00
_cell.angle_beta   90.00
_cell.angle_gamma   90.00
#
_symmetry.space_group_name_H-M   'P 1'
#
loop_
_entity.id
_entity.type
_entity.pdbx_description
1 polymer ?
#
loop_
_entity_poly.entity_id
_entity_poly.type
_entity_poly.pdbx_seq_one_letter_code
_entity_poly.pdbx_strand_id
1 'polypeptide(L)'
;MTPLADKLPTMTDPDLVTLHANATRLVETGSVSQVTAADEILPLINAEVARRAALSSTAAPRKRAPAKKKVPPVTGHQTALPAR
;
A
#
# COMPACT_ATOMS: atom_id res chain seq x y z
N MET A 1 11.46 3.83 -21.91
CA MET A 1 10.50 3.74 -20.79
C MET A 1 10.71 2.38 -20.14
N THR A 2 11.01 2.32 -18.84
CA THR A 2 11.09 1.03 -18.12
C THR A 2 9.67 0.56 -17.80
N PRO A 3 9.26 -0.65 -18.23
CA PRO A 3 7.98 -1.24 -17.86
C PRO A 3 7.73 -1.21 -16.35
N LEU A 4 6.48 -1.01 -15.94
CA LEU A 4 6.10 -1.00 -14.51
C LEU A 4 6.38 -2.36 -13.84
N ALA A 5 6.23 -3.45 -14.59
CA ALA A 5 6.53 -4.81 -14.13
C ALA A 5 7.96 -4.95 -13.58
N ASP A 6 8.94 -4.32 -14.23
CA ASP A 6 10.35 -4.41 -13.84
C ASP A 6 10.64 -3.73 -12.49
N LYS A 7 9.74 -2.84 -12.04
CA LYS A 7 9.88 -2.09 -10.78
C LYS A 7 9.28 -2.83 -9.59
N LEU A 8 8.37 -3.78 -9.80
CA LEU A 8 7.66 -4.50 -8.73
C LEU A 8 8.59 -5.10 -7.66
N PRO A 9 9.73 -5.75 -8.00
CA PRO A 9 10.62 -6.32 -6.99
C PRO A 9 11.26 -5.28 -6.06
N THR A 10 11.35 -4.03 -6.52
CA THR A 10 11.98 -2.92 -5.77
C THR A 10 10.99 -2.09 -4.96
N MET A 11 9.69 -2.28 -5.17
CA MET A 11 8.63 -1.55 -4.44
C MET A 11 8.54 -2.01 -2.98
N THR A 12 8.09 -1.12 -2.10
CA THR A 12 7.81 -1.49 -0.71
C THR A 12 6.46 -2.21 -0.60
N ASP A 13 6.21 -2.93 0.50
CA ASP A 13 4.92 -3.62 0.69
C ASP A 13 3.72 -2.65 0.70
N PRO A 14 3.78 -1.46 1.36
CA PRO A 14 2.73 -0.46 1.23
C PRO A 14 2.49 -0.02 -0.22
N ASP A 15 3.55 0.19 -1.00
CA ASP A 15 3.42 0.60 -2.39
C ASP A 15 2.75 -0.49 -3.24
N LEU A 16 3.06 -1.76 -3.00
CA LEU A 16 2.41 -2.88 -3.70
C LEU A 16 0.92 -2.98 -3.36
N VAL A 17 0.52 -2.73 -2.11
CA VAL A 17 -0.90 -2.68 -1.71
C VAL A 17 -1.63 -1.53 -2.39
N THR A 18 -1.04 -0.33 -2.39
CA THR A 18 -1.62 0.82 -3.08
C THR A 18 -1.71 0.58 -4.59
N LEU A 19 -0.68 0.00 -5.20
CA LEU A 19 -0.67 -0.32 -6.62
C LEU A 19 -1.75 -1.34 -6.98
N HIS A 20 -1.91 -2.39 -6.18
CA HIS A 20 -2.98 -3.38 -6.37
C HIS A 20 -4.36 -2.72 -6.34
N ALA A 21 -4.67 -1.94 -5.30
CA ALA A 21 -5.97 -1.27 -5.17
C ALA A 21 -6.26 -0.32 -6.35
N ASN A 22 -5.25 0.41 -6.83
CA ASN A 22 -5.38 1.27 -7.99
C ASN A 22 -5.63 0.46 -9.27
N ALA A 23 -4.89 -0.63 -9.48
CA ALA A 23 -5.07 -1.49 -10.64
C ALA A 23 -6.48 -2.12 -10.65
N THR A 24 -6.96 -2.63 -9.52
CA THR A 24 -8.35 -3.14 -9.39
C THR A 24 -9.38 -2.08 -9.77
N ARG A 25 -9.24 -0.85 -9.26
CA ARG A 25 -10.17 0.24 -9.61
C ARG A 25 -10.11 0.58 -11.10
N LEU A 26 -8.94 0.51 -11.73
CA LEU A 26 -8.77 0.80 -13.16
C LEU A 26 -9.42 -0.26 -14.04
N VAL A 27 -9.45 -1.54 -13.63
CA VAL A 27 -10.22 -2.58 -14.35
C VAL A 27 -11.71 -2.25 -14.36
N GLU A 28 -12.24 -1.71 -13.25
CA GLU A 28 -13.68 -1.43 -13.11
C GLU A 28 -14.11 -0.12 -13.78
N THR A 29 -13.25 0.90 -13.73
CA THR A 29 -13.65 2.29 -14.05
C THR A 29 -12.76 2.99 -15.07
N GLY A 30 -11.69 2.33 -15.52
CA GLY A 30 -10.72 2.90 -16.44
C GLY A 30 -11.20 2.98 -17.88
N SER A 31 -10.48 3.78 -18.68
CA SER A 31 -10.54 3.70 -20.14
C SER A 31 -10.00 2.35 -20.64
N VAL A 32 -10.32 1.99 -21.88
CA VAL A 32 -9.91 0.69 -22.47
C VAL A 32 -8.42 0.41 -22.30
N SER A 33 -7.55 1.40 -22.56
CA SER A 33 -6.10 1.23 -22.39
C SER A 33 -5.67 1.06 -20.94
N GLN A 34 -6.37 1.68 -19.98
CA GLN A 34 -6.10 1.52 -18.55
C GLN A 34 -6.56 0.15 -18.05
N VAL A 35 -7.72 -0.33 -18.52
CA VAL A 35 -8.21 -1.68 -18.22
C VAL A 35 -7.22 -2.72 -18.72
N THR A 36 -6.80 -2.63 -20.00
CA THR A 36 -5.81 -3.55 -20.57
C THR A 36 -4.50 -3.56 -19.76
N ALA A 37 -3.95 -2.38 -19.45
CA ALA A 37 -2.73 -2.30 -18.66
C ALA A 37 -2.90 -2.82 -17.22
N ALA A 38 -4.08 -2.63 -16.62
CA ALA A 38 -4.39 -3.13 -15.28
C ALA A 38 -4.56 -4.65 -15.25
N ASP A 39 -5.24 -5.22 -16.24
CA ASP A 39 -5.40 -6.67 -16.42
C ASP A 39 -4.05 -7.37 -16.64
N GLU A 40 -3.13 -6.74 -17.37
CA GLU A 40 -1.78 -7.26 -17.59
C GLU A 40 -0.92 -7.26 -16.30
N ILE A 41 -1.03 -6.22 -15.46
CA ILE A 41 -0.14 -6.03 -14.30
C ILE A 41 -0.65 -6.71 -13.01
N LEU A 42 -1.97 -6.90 -12.85
CA LEU A 42 -2.57 -7.49 -11.65
C LEU A 42 -2.00 -8.88 -11.29
N PRO A 43 -1.85 -9.83 -12.25
CA PRO A 43 -1.24 -11.12 -11.94
C PRO A 43 0.20 -11.01 -11.41
N LEU A 44 0.97 -10.03 -11.92
CA LEU A 44 2.36 -9.82 -11.53
C LEU A 44 2.48 -9.23 -10.12
N ILE A 45 1.60 -8.30 -9.76
CA ILE A 45 1.53 -7.74 -8.40
C ILE A 45 1.17 -8.85 -7.41
N ASN A 46 0.18 -9.68 -7.73
CA ASN A 46 -0.25 -10.78 -6.87
C ASN A 46 0.85 -11.82 -6.66
N ALA A 47 1.59 -12.17 -7.72
CA ALA A 47 2.72 -13.08 -7.62
C ALA A 47 3.82 -12.53 -6.68
N GLU A 48 4.13 -11.24 -6.79
CA GLU A 48 5.15 -10.60 -5.94
C GLU A 48 4.71 -10.53 -4.47
N VAL A 49 3.45 -10.17 -4.21
CA VAL A 49 2.89 -10.17 -2.84
C VAL A 49 2.94 -11.57 -2.23
N ALA A 50 2.55 -12.61 -2.99
CA ALA A 50 2.60 -13.99 -2.54
C ALA A 50 4.05 -14.45 -2.25
N ARG A 51 5.00 -14.09 -3.13
CA ARG A 51 6.43 -14.37 -2.94
C ARG A 51 6.95 -13.76 -1.63
N ARG A 52 6.59 -12.51 -1.34
CA ARG A 52 7.00 -11.83 -0.08
C ARG A 52 6.36 -12.45 1.16
N ALA A 53 5.09 -12.83 1.08
CA ALA A 53 4.41 -13.52 2.17
C ALA A 53 5.09 -14.86 2.49
N ALA A 54 5.47 -15.63 1.47
CA ALA A 54 6.20 -16.89 1.64
C ALA A 54 7.58 -16.65 2.30
N LEU A 55 8.32 -15.62 1.90
CA LEU A 55 9.60 -15.27 2.53
C LEU A 55 9.44 -14.81 3.97
N SER A 56 8.43 -14.01 4.27
CA SER A 56 8.18 -13.48 5.62
C SER A 56 7.73 -14.57 6.59
N SER A 57 7.00 -15.59 6.12
CA SER A 57 6.60 -16.75 6.92
C SER A 57 7.79 -17.56 7.44
N THR A 58 8.94 -17.50 6.75
CA THR A 58 10.18 -18.18 7.20
C THR A 58 10.97 -17.39 8.24
N ALA A 59 10.65 -16.10 8.46
CA ALA A 59 11.27 -15.29 9.49
C ALA A 59 10.57 -15.52 10.83
N ALA A 60 11.18 -16.34 11.69
CA ALA A 60 10.71 -16.62 13.05
C ALA A 60 10.20 -15.35 13.79
N PRO A 61 9.13 -15.46 14.61
CA PRO A 61 8.47 -14.31 15.19
C PRO A 61 9.44 -13.57 16.14
N ARG A 62 9.89 -12.38 15.73
CA ARG A 62 10.54 -11.46 16.66
C ARG A 62 9.49 -11.04 17.68
N LYS A 63 9.57 -11.60 18.89
CA LYS A 63 8.80 -11.17 20.05
C LYS A 63 8.94 -9.66 20.19
N ARG A 64 7.90 -8.92 19.80
CA ARG A 64 7.83 -7.48 20.06
C ARG A 64 7.56 -7.30 21.54
N ALA A 65 8.51 -6.72 22.26
CA ALA A 65 8.30 -6.25 23.63
C ALA A 65 7.16 -5.22 23.64
N PRO A 66 6.28 -5.21 24.67
CA PRO A 66 5.16 -4.29 24.73
C PRO A 66 5.69 -2.85 24.86
N ALA A 67 5.38 -2.02 23.87
CA ALA A 67 5.64 -0.58 23.94
C ALA A 67 4.80 0.02 25.08
N LYS A 68 5.48 0.55 26.10
CA LYS A 68 4.86 1.25 27.22
C LYS A 68 4.08 2.45 26.69
N LYS A 69 2.77 2.50 26.96
CA LYS A 69 1.90 3.66 26.72
C LYS A 69 2.52 4.92 27.33
N LYS A 70 2.72 5.96 26.51
CA LYS A 70 2.97 7.32 26.97
C LYS A 70 2.05 8.29 26.21
N VAL A 71 1.01 8.70 26.95
CA VAL A 71 0.26 9.97 26.96
C VAL A 71 -0.43 10.46 25.68
N PRO A 72 -1.67 10.96 25.83
CA PRO A 72 -2.05 12.18 25.15
C PRO A 72 -2.24 13.31 26.18
N PRO A 73 -1.65 14.48 25.95
CA PRO A 73 -2.35 15.72 26.22
C PRO A 73 -2.44 16.44 24.88
N VAL A 74 -3.54 16.26 24.15
CA VAL A 74 -3.87 17.22 23.09
C VAL A 74 -4.73 18.29 23.73
N THR A 75 -4.05 19.38 24.08
CA THR A 75 -4.63 20.71 24.26
C THR A 75 -5.53 21.00 23.06
N GLY A 76 -6.80 21.31 23.31
CA GLY A 76 -7.76 21.61 22.25
C GLY A 76 -7.31 22.79 21.40
N HIS A 77 -7.24 22.59 20.09
CA HIS A 77 -7.19 23.69 19.12
C HIS A 77 -8.56 24.37 19.09
N GLN A 78 -8.79 25.30 20.02
CA GLN A 78 -9.88 26.26 19.93
C GLN A 78 -9.64 27.13 18.70
N THR A 79 -10.36 26.86 17.61
CA THR A 79 -10.41 27.75 16.46
C THR A 79 -11.41 28.86 16.80
N ALA A 80 -10.90 30.02 17.22
CA ALA A 80 -11.72 31.22 17.31
C ALA A 80 -12.00 31.74 15.89
N LEU A 81 -13.27 31.73 15.48
CA LEU A 81 -13.74 32.43 14.29
C LEU A 81 -13.79 33.94 14.61
N PRO A 82 -13.30 34.83 13.73
CA PRO A 82 -13.47 36.26 13.93
C PRO A 82 -14.93 36.67 13.69
N ALA A 83 -15.55 37.29 14.69
CA ALA A 83 -16.83 37.96 14.55
C ALA A 83 -16.71 39.19 13.63
N ARG A 84 -17.73 39.42 12.81
CA ARG A 84 -17.95 40.70 12.12
C ARG A 84 -18.70 41.67 13.02
#